data_AF-A0A957MFK6-F1
#
_entry.id   AF-A0A957MFK6-F1
#
_cell.length_a   1.000
_cell.length_b   1.000
_cell.length_c   1.000
_cell.angle_alpha   90.00
_cell.angle_beta   90.00
_cell.angle_gamma   90.00
#
_symmetry.space_group_name_H-M   'P 1'
#
loop_
_entity.id
_entity.type
_entity.pdbx_description
1 polymer ?
#
loop_
_entity_poly.entity_id
_entity_poly.type
_entity_poly.pdbx_seq_one_letter_code
_entity_poly.pdbx_strand_id
1 'polypeptide(L)'
;MQAARERNVHSPLLEAGITKAEVRAIARHLGLPVWDKPAMACLSSRVPHGTPITPELLRQIEAAEDTLVALGFRQFRVRHHGEIARIELPVEEFGRAIAAHTALVDGVTAAGYRFVTLDLAGFRSGSLNGANTTAFVGLAEIGIA
;
A
#
# COMPACT_ATOMS: atom_id res chain seq x y z
N MET A 1 13.22 8.07 -15.96
CA MET A 1 12.67 8.31 -17.32
C MET A 1 13.27 7.42 -18.40
N GLN A 2 14.12 6.44 -18.08
CA GLN A 2 14.82 5.61 -19.06
C GLN A 2 13.86 4.83 -19.99
N ALA A 3 12.90 4.07 -19.41
CA ALA A 3 11.94 3.29 -20.18
C ALA A 3 11.01 4.12 -21.09
N ALA A 4 10.64 5.34 -20.68
CA ALA A 4 9.81 6.23 -21.49
C ALA A 4 10.58 6.74 -22.72
N ARG A 5 11.87 7.05 -22.57
CA ARG A 5 12.75 7.46 -23.67
C ARG A 5 12.97 6.33 -24.68
N GLU A 6 13.18 5.11 -24.20
CA GLU A 6 13.34 3.92 -25.05
C GLU A 6 12.11 3.60 -25.90
N ARG A 7 10.93 4.12 -25.52
CA ARG A 7 9.66 3.95 -26.24
C ARG A 7 9.18 5.22 -26.93
N ASN A 8 10.02 6.26 -27.04
CA ASN A 8 9.68 7.56 -27.64
C ASN A 8 8.38 8.16 -27.06
N VAL A 9 8.15 7.98 -25.76
CA VAL A 9 7.00 8.58 -25.07
C VAL A 9 7.28 10.05 -24.80
N HIS A 10 6.47 10.92 -25.39
CA HIS A 10 6.49 12.35 -25.08
C HIS A 10 5.84 12.62 -23.72
N SER A 11 6.43 13.53 -22.95
CA SER A 11 5.90 14.00 -21.67
C SER A 11 5.73 15.51 -21.71
N PRO A 12 4.72 16.05 -22.43
CA PRO A 12 4.64 17.47 -22.78
C PRO A 12 4.70 18.42 -21.59
N LEU A 13 4.07 18.06 -20.47
CA LEU A 13 4.10 18.89 -19.25
C LEU A 13 5.51 18.96 -18.64
N LEU A 14 6.25 17.85 -18.68
CA LEU A 14 7.61 17.78 -18.18
C LEU A 14 8.60 18.45 -19.14
N GLU A 15 8.38 18.29 -20.44
CA GLU A 15 9.14 18.97 -21.51
C GLU A 15 8.95 20.49 -21.43
N ALA A 16 7.75 20.95 -21.06
CA ALA A 16 7.45 22.36 -20.81
C ALA A 16 7.89 22.87 -19.42
N GLY A 17 8.54 22.03 -18.60
CA GLY A 17 9.03 22.42 -17.27
C GLY A 17 7.94 22.68 -16.22
N ILE A 18 6.70 22.25 -16.48
CA ILE A 18 5.56 22.50 -15.60
C ILE A 18 5.73 21.70 -14.30
N THR A 19 5.75 22.40 -13.19
CA THR A 19 5.86 21.86 -11.84
C THR A 19 4.56 21.22 -11.38
N LYS A 20 4.63 20.39 -10.33
CA LYS A 20 3.44 19.75 -9.76
C LYS A 20 2.43 20.76 -9.20
N ALA A 21 2.90 21.89 -8.69
CA ALA A 21 2.03 22.96 -8.22
C ALA A 21 1.25 23.60 -9.38
N GLU A 22 1.92 23.84 -10.51
CA GLU A 22 1.29 24.38 -11.72
C GLU A 22 0.31 23.38 -12.35
N VAL A 23 0.64 22.08 -12.38
CA VAL A 23 -0.32 21.04 -12.81
C VAL A 23 -1.61 21.09 -11.99
N ARG A 24 -1.51 21.25 -10.66
CA ARG A 24 -2.70 21.37 -9.80
C ARG A 24 -3.47 22.66 -10.04
N ALA A 25 -2.77 23.78 -10.25
CA ALA A 25 -3.40 25.06 -10.57
C ALA A 25 -4.17 25.01 -11.91
N ILE A 26 -3.56 24.40 -12.94
CA ILE A 26 -4.19 24.17 -14.24
C ILE A 26 -5.41 23.27 -14.09
N ALA A 27 -5.26 22.12 -13.41
CA ALA A 27 -6.37 21.20 -13.19
C ALA A 27 -7.54 21.85 -12.44
N ARG A 28 -7.24 22.69 -11.44
CA ARG A 28 -8.26 23.47 -10.71
C ARG A 28 -8.93 24.52 -11.58
N HIS A 29 -8.16 25.24 -12.42
CA HIS A 29 -8.70 26.22 -13.36
C HIS A 29 -9.64 25.58 -14.39
N LEU A 30 -9.31 24.36 -14.84
CA LEU A 30 -10.13 23.56 -15.76
C LEU A 30 -11.32 22.86 -15.08
N GLY A 31 -11.50 23.02 -13.76
CA GLY A 31 -12.59 22.37 -13.02
C GLY A 31 -12.44 20.85 -12.88
N LEU A 32 -11.24 20.29 -13.02
CA LEU A 32 -11.00 18.86 -12.87
C LEU A 32 -11.09 18.46 -11.39
N PRO A 33 -11.95 17.50 -10.99
CA PRO A 33 -12.18 17.14 -9.59
C PRO A 33 -10.96 16.46 -8.93
N VAL A 34 -9.98 16.04 -9.73
CA VAL A 34 -8.76 15.35 -9.28
C VAL A 34 -7.61 16.28 -8.92
N TRP A 35 -7.82 17.61 -8.96
CA TRP A 35 -6.74 18.60 -8.80
C TRP A 35 -5.98 18.47 -7.48
N ASP A 36 -6.61 18.00 -6.40
CA ASP A 36 -5.98 17.79 -5.09
C ASP A 36 -5.84 16.30 -4.72
N LYS A 37 -6.00 15.39 -5.69
CA LYS A 37 -5.87 13.96 -5.41
C LYS A 37 -4.41 13.65 -5.00
N PRO A 38 -4.18 13.02 -3.83
CA PRO A 38 -2.84 12.59 -3.43
C PRO A 38 -2.22 11.65 -4.47
N ALA A 39 -0.90 11.67 -4.59
CA ALA A 39 -0.19 10.68 -5.40
C ALA A 39 -0.33 9.31 -4.72
N MET A 40 -1.27 8.50 -5.18
CA MET A 40 -1.46 7.14 -4.69
C MET A 40 -0.42 6.23 -5.34
N ALA A 41 0.27 5.43 -4.53
CA ALA A 41 1.05 4.32 -5.05
C ALA A 41 0.10 3.29 -5.67
N CYS A 42 0.45 2.77 -6.85
CA CYS A 42 -0.35 1.75 -7.54
C CYS A 42 -0.67 0.57 -6.59
N LEU A 43 -1.88 0.03 -6.67
CA LEU A 43 -2.30 -1.16 -5.90
C LEU A 43 -1.36 -2.35 -6.14
N SER A 44 -0.68 -2.40 -7.30
CA SER A 44 0.32 -3.44 -7.59
C SER A 44 1.44 -3.53 -6.56
N SER A 45 1.76 -2.44 -5.84
CA SER A 45 2.78 -2.46 -4.80
C SER A 45 2.38 -3.24 -3.53
N ARG A 46 1.13 -3.72 -3.47
CA ARG A 46 0.60 -4.56 -2.39
C ARG A 46 0.75 -6.05 -2.72
N VAL A 47 1.07 -6.38 -3.96
CA VAL A 47 1.21 -7.74 -4.47
C VAL A 47 2.70 -8.15 -4.42
N PRO A 48 3.04 -9.32 -3.85
CA PRO A 48 4.41 -9.84 -3.86
C PRO A 48 4.92 -10.07 -5.28
N HIS A 49 6.24 -9.92 -5.47
CA HIS A 49 6.88 -10.24 -6.74
C HIS A 49 6.64 -11.71 -7.11
N GLY A 50 6.45 -11.97 -8.41
CA GLY A 50 6.13 -13.30 -8.93
C GLY A 50 4.66 -13.69 -8.84
N THR A 51 3.82 -12.92 -8.14
CA THR A 51 2.36 -13.14 -8.16
C THR A 51 1.74 -12.44 -9.37
N PRO A 52 0.96 -13.15 -10.22
CA PRO A 52 0.26 -12.52 -11.34
C PRO A 52 -0.70 -11.44 -10.84
N ILE A 53 -0.64 -10.26 -11.45
CA ILE A 53 -1.57 -9.16 -11.17
C ILE A 53 -2.81 -9.37 -12.03
N THR A 54 -3.95 -9.61 -11.39
CA THR A 54 -5.26 -9.71 -12.04
C THR A 54 -6.21 -8.61 -11.55
N PRO A 55 -7.21 -8.19 -12.36
CA PRO A 55 -8.23 -7.25 -11.92
C PRO A 55 -8.96 -7.70 -10.65
N GLU A 56 -9.23 -9.00 -10.51
CA GLU A 56 -9.89 -9.60 -9.36
C GLU A 56 -9.06 -9.42 -8.09
N LEU A 57 -7.75 -9.69 -8.16
CA LEU A 57 -6.82 -9.49 -7.05
C LEU A 57 -6.75 -8.03 -6.64
N LEU A 58 -6.67 -7.11 -7.61
CA LEU A 58 -6.61 -5.68 -7.32
C LEU A 58 -7.90 -5.19 -6.64
N ARG A 59 -9.07 -5.65 -7.10
CA ARG A 59 -10.36 -5.34 -6.47
C ARG A 59 -10.47 -5.91 -5.05
N GLN A 60 -9.95 -7.12 -4.82
CA GLN A 60 -9.90 -7.72 -3.49
C GLN A 60 -9.05 -6.89 -2.52
N ILE A 61 -7.88 -6.43 -2.97
CA ILE A 61 -7.00 -5.54 -2.17
C ILE A 61 -7.69 -4.20 -1.93
N GLU A 62 -8.30 -3.60 -2.95
CA GLU A 62 -9.01 -2.32 -2.85
C GLU A 62 -10.16 -2.41 -1.85
N ALA A 63 -11.01 -3.43 -1.92
CA ALA A 63 -12.11 -3.63 -0.98
C ALA A 63 -11.62 -3.82 0.48
N ALA A 64 -10.47 -4.45 0.67
CA ALA A 64 -9.85 -4.54 1.99
C ALA A 64 -9.30 -3.18 2.46
N GLU A 65 -8.66 -2.40 1.57
CA GLU A 65 -8.21 -1.04 1.88
C GLU A 65 -9.40 -0.10 2.20
N ASP A 66 -10.53 -0.25 1.52
CA ASP A 66 -11.76 0.52 1.76
C ASP A 66 -12.32 0.31 3.17
N THR A 67 -12.18 -0.88 3.75
CA THR A 67 -12.53 -1.14 5.15
C THR A 67 -11.72 -0.25 6.09
N LEU A 68 -10.42 -0.08 5.85
CA LEU A 68 -9.56 0.77 6.66
C LEU A 68 -9.90 2.26 6.46
N VAL A 69 -10.27 2.67 5.24
CA VAL A 69 -10.76 4.03 4.96
C VAL A 69 -12.03 4.31 5.76
N ALA A 70 -13.01 3.39 5.74
CA ALA A 70 -14.28 3.53 6.43
C ALA A 70 -14.11 3.64 7.96
N LEU A 71 -13.10 2.96 8.51
CA LEU A 71 -12.71 3.03 9.92
C LEU A 71 -11.85 4.25 10.26
N GLY A 72 -11.57 5.13 9.29
CA GLY A 72 -10.89 6.41 9.49
C GLY A 72 -9.36 6.34 9.51
N PHE A 73 -8.76 5.20 9.14
CA PHE A 73 -7.30 5.14 8.95
C PHE A 73 -6.89 5.97 7.74
N ARG A 74 -5.77 6.70 7.86
CA ARG A 74 -5.29 7.60 6.80
C ARG A 74 -4.00 7.13 6.13
N GLN A 75 -3.18 6.39 6.86
CA GLN A 75 -1.94 5.82 6.37
C GLN A 75 -1.96 4.33 6.68
N PHE A 76 -2.01 3.51 5.63
CA PHE A 76 -2.03 2.06 5.74
C PHE A 76 -1.65 1.41 4.41
N ARG A 77 -1.39 0.10 4.44
CA ARG A 77 -1.41 -0.78 3.26
C ARG A 77 -2.04 -2.11 3.65
N VAL A 78 -2.79 -2.70 2.73
CA VAL A 78 -3.17 -4.12 2.84
C VAL A 78 -2.34 -4.91 1.84
N ARG A 79 -1.37 -5.70 2.33
CA ARG A 79 -0.54 -6.55 1.48
C ARG A 79 -1.16 -7.92 1.30
N HIS A 80 -1.20 -8.37 0.05
CA HIS A 80 -1.71 -9.67 -0.32
C HIS A 80 -0.67 -10.76 -0.11
N HIS A 81 -1.05 -11.86 0.55
CA HIS A 81 -0.25 -13.07 0.69
C HIS A 81 -1.15 -14.30 0.58
N GLY A 82 -1.69 -14.55 -0.62
CA GLY A 82 -2.65 -15.63 -0.85
C GLY A 82 -3.94 -15.40 -0.05
N GLU A 83 -4.22 -16.28 0.92
CA GLU A 83 -5.40 -16.14 1.78
C GLU A 83 -5.24 -15.11 2.91
N ILE A 84 -4.05 -14.52 3.06
CA ILE A 84 -3.70 -13.60 4.15
C ILE A 84 -3.71 -12.15 3.65
N ALA A 85 -4.47 -11.30 4.33
CA ALA A 85 -4.31 -9.86 4.30
C ALA A 85 -3.38 -9.43 5.43
N ARG A 86 -2.21 -8.89 5.08
CA ARG A 86 -1.27 -8.30 6.04
C ARG A 86 -1.40 -6.79 6.04
N ILE A 87 -1.99 -6.26 7.10
CA ILE A 87 -2.22 -4.84 7.33
C ILE A 87 -0.92 -4.21 7.85
N GLU A 88 -0.47 -3.15 7.20
CA GLU A 88 0.61 -2.28 7.67
C GLU A 88 0.02 -0.95 8.11
N LEU A 89 0.25 -0.57 9.37
CA LEU A 89 -0.21 0.69 9.98
C LEU A 89 0.96 1.39 10.69
N PRO A 90 0.93 2.73 10.86
CA PRO A 90 1.78 3.40 11.82
C PRO A 90 1.63 2.76 13.20
N VAL A 91 2.71 2.65 13.97
CA VAL A 91 2.71 1.91 15.25
C VAL A 91 1.78 2.58 16.26
N GLU A 92 1.69 3.91 16.21
CA GLU A 92 0.76 4.72 16.99
C GLU A 92 -0.72 4.37 16.75
N GLU A 93 -1.04 3.75 15.62
CA GLU A 93 -2.41 3.34 15.24
C GLU A 93 -2.77 1.92 15.69
N PHE A 94 -1.80 1.14 16.21
CA PHE A 94 -2.04 -0.25 16.59
C PHE A 94 -3.12 -0.41 17.65
N GLY A 95 -3.12 0.47 18.67
CA GLY A 95 -4.15 0.45 19.72
C GLY A 95 -5.56 0.63 19.14
N ARG A 96 -5.72 1.53 18.16
CA ARG A 96 -7.01 1.74 17.48
C ARG A 96 -7.39 0.54 16.63
N ALA A 97 -6.44 -0.08 15.93
CA ALA A 97 -6.68 -1.29 15.15
C ALA A 97 -7.15 -2.47 16.03
N ILE A 98 -6.50 -2.68 17.18
CA ILE A 98 -6.89 -3.73 18.13
C ILE A 98 -8.28 -3.46 18.71
N ALA A 99 -8.57 -2.20 19.08
CA ALA A 99 -9.90 -1.81 19.55
C ALA A 99 -10.99 -2.05 18.48
N ALA A 100 -10.68 -1.81 17.21
CA ALA A 100 -11.57 -2.01 16.07
C ALA A 100 -11.47 -3.41 15.43
N HIS A 101 -10.86 -4.40 16.10
CA HIS A 101 -10.50 -5.68 15.48
C HIS A 101 -11.69 -6.41 14.84
N THR A 102 -12.87 -6.40 15.47
CA THR A 102 -14.07 -7.07 14.93
C THR A 102 -14.45 -6.49 13.56
N ALA A 103 -14.56 -5.16 13.46
CA ALA A 103 -14.90 -4.50 12.20
C ALA A 103 -13.82 -4.67 11.12
N LEU A 104 -12.54 -4.70 11.52
CA LEU A 104 -11.44 -5.00 10.60
C LEU A 104 -11.53 -6.43 10.06
N VAL A 105 -11.74 -7.41 10.94
CA VAL A 105 -11.87 -8.82 10.55
C VAL A 105 -13.08 -9.00 9.63
N ASP A 106 -14.23 -8.45 10.00
CA ASP A 106 -15.46 -8.59 9.21
C ASP A 106 -15.34 -7.97 7.81
N GLY A 107 -14.83 -6.75 7.71
CA GLY A 107 -14.68 -6.07 6.41
C GLY A 107 -13.63 -6.71 5.51
N VAL A 108 -12.47 -7.09 6.08
CA VAL A 108 -11.38 -7.68 5.28
C VAL A 108 -11.69 -9.13 4.90
N THR A 109 -12.43 -9.88 5.73
CA THR A 109 -12.92 -11.21 5.34
C THR A 109 -14.02 -11.13 4.29
N ALA A 110 -14.92 -10.15 4.37
CA ALA A 110 -15.92 -9.88 3.33
C ALA A 110 -15.27 -9.50 1.98
N ALA A 111 -14.07 -8.91 2.01
CA ALA A 111 -13.27 -8.66 0.80
C ALA A 111 -12.69 -9.95 0.18
N GLY A 112 -12.74 -11.10 0.87
CA GLY A 112 -12.33 -12.41 0.37
C GLY A 112 -11.04 -12.98 0.98
N TYR A 113 -10.51 -12.37 2.04
CA TYR A 113 -9.37 -12.94 2.78
C TYR A 113 -9.83 -13.90 3.87
N ARG A 114 -9.07 -14.96 4.10
CA ARG A 114 -9.33 -15.90 5.20
C ARG A 114 -8.72 -15.44 6.51
N PHE A 115 -7.55 -14.83 6.44
CA PHE A 115 -6.78 -14.40 7.61
C PHE A 115 -6.47 -12.92 7.52
N VAL A 116 -6.72 -12.21 8.62
CA VAL A 116 -6.43 -10.79 8.77
C VAL A 116 -5.32 -10.67 9.81
N THR A 117 -4.20 -10.07 9.41
CA THR A 117 -3.00 -9.97 10.26
C THR A 117 -2.51 -8.53 10.30
N LEU A 118 -1.91 -8.15 11.42
CA LEU A 118 -1.23 -6.87 11.59
C LEU A 118 0.28 -7.10 11.52
N ASP A 119 0.98 -6.35 10.66
CA ASP A 119 2.43 -6.34 10.63
C ASP A 119 2.98 -5.57 11.84
N LEU A 120 3.60 -6.29 12.78
CA LEU A 120 4.17 -5.71 13.99
C LEU A 120 5.34 -4.75 13.73
N ALA A 121 6.00 -4.85 12.57
CA ALA A 121 7.03 -3.90 12.18
C ALA A 121 6.44 -2.60 11.58
N GLY A 122 5.11 -2.52 11.46
CA GLY A 122 4.36 -1.32 11.08
C GLY A 122 4.55 -0.88 9.63
N PHE A 123 3.98 0.28 9.31
CA PHE A 123 4.05 0.91 8.00
C PHE A 123 5.46 1.47 7.74
N ARG A 124 6.09 1.01 6.64
CA ARG A 124 7.40 1.51 6.19
C ARG A 124 7.34 2.01 4.74
N SER A 125 7.92 3.18 4.51
CA SER A 125 8.19 3.67 3.14
C SER A 125 9.15 2.70 2.43
N GLY A 126 8.81 2.23 1.22
CA GLY A 126 9.72 1.37 0.42
C GLY A 126 9.81 -0.12 0.77
N SER A 127 8.91 -0.68 1.60
CA SER A 127 9.08 -2.03 2.16
C SER A 127 9.01 -3.23 1.18
N LEU A 128 8.83 -3.00 -0.13
CA LEU A 128 8.99 -4.07 -1.13
C LEU A 128 10.46 -4.43 -1.42
N ASN A 129 11.42 -3.65 -0.94
CA ASN A 129 12.86 -3.89 -1.15
C ASN A 129 13.56 -4.59 0.02
N GLY A 130 12.80 -5.22 0.93
CA GLY A 130 13.37 -5.99 2.04
C GLY A 130 13.91 -7.33 1.55
N ALA A 131 15.16 -7.36 1.08
CA ALA A 131 15.95 -8.57 1.07
C ALA A 131 16.07 -9.05 2.53
N ASN A 132 15.20 -9.97 2.93
CA ASN A 132 15.35 -10.68 4.20
C ASN A 132 16.49 -11.68 4.03
N THR A 133 17.74 -11.20 4.12
CA THR A 133 18.83 -12.04 4.60
C THR A 133 18.58 -12.22 6.08
N THR A 134 17.77 -13.21 6.42
CA THR A 134 17.64 -13.67 7.81
C THR A 134 18.97 -14.32 8.16
N ALA A 135 19.86 -13.57 8.81
CA ALA A 135 20.89 -14.19 9.63
C ALA A 135 20.15 -14.92 10.76
N PHE A 136 20.05 -16.24 10.67
CA PHE A 136 19.73 -17.06 11.83
C PHE A 136 20.80 -16.79 12.88
N VAL A 137 20.50 -15.95 13.86
CA VAL A 137 21.24 -15.97 15.13
C VAL A 137 20.74 -17.22 15.84
N GLY A 138 21.62 -18.21 15.99
CA GLY A 138 21.29 -19.46 16.67
C GLY A 138 20.79 -19.18 18.08
N LEU A 139 19.74 -19.90 18.49
CA LEU A 139 19.13 -19.83 19.83
C LEU A 139 20.11 -20.08 21.00
N ALA A 140 21.36 -20.47 20.72
CA ALA A 140 22.40 -20.69 21.71
C ALA A 140 22.94 -19.40 22.37
N GLU A 141 22.71 -18.22 21.80
CA GLU A 141 23.23 -16.95 22.37
C GLU A 141 22.27 -16.24 23.33
N ILE A 142 21.02 -16.71 23.48
CA ILE A 142 19.99 -16.04 24.31
C ILE A 142 20.02 -16.52 25.77
N GLY A 143 20.85 -17.51 26.14
CA GLY A 143 21.08 -17.87 27.53
C GLY A 143 19.82 -18.31 28.29
N ILE A 144 18.84 -18.88 27.60
CA ILE A 144 17.67 -19.53 28.22
C ILE A 144 17.89 -21.03 28.08
N ALA A 145 18.50 -21.62 29.11
CA ALA A 145 18.44 -23.04 29.41
C ALA A 145 17.41 -23.28 30.52
#